data_AF-W7J578-F1
#
_entry.id   AF-W7J578-F1
#
_cell.length_a   1.000
_cell.length_b   1.000
_cell.length_c   1.000
_cell.angle_alpha   90.00
_cell.angle_beta   90.00
_cell.angle_gamma   90.00
#
_symmetry.space_group_name_H-M   'P 1'
#
loop_
_entity.id
_entity.type
_entity.pdbx_description
1 polymer ?
#
loop_
_entity_poly.entity_id
_entity_poly.type
_entity_poly.pdbx_seq_one_letter_code
_entity_poly.pdbx_strand_id
1 'polypeptide(L)'
;MDDAEDAAGDLTLAPRAIHERLVAFAESLRQAVHTTAATEFQQVGAMHQAMATAVRGWQRTLAHALSGGPDPAKQDLLWQTLRSYTGMWGEQVDVHTPRIAELVLELDPLLTPDVWRACVRAAVDTDTDDEVVAAQARRWEHTWQALAFWFVGPDCQARKLRRQLRDLVAPWARNMNLLIDTGGAVTRRAELLALAVAVERAPDDEAAWRIWDTAVGAFSARHLLLASDSADDGDLSWTSAPPAPVTARFREQGARAAVGRRTKIPDYSTGKDAARRARLTAQAARGGAEAALRLRSGTHLADWGEITDAELDLLLEFVGVVRRTRSESAVTGDGRWRITLRRPPRADDTTSLRAGSGSMATVNWHFSMDPA
;
A
#
# COMPACT_ATOMS: atom_id res chain seq x y z
N MET A 1 1.21 19.73 -21.87
CA MET A 1 -0.07 20.41 -21.63
C MET A 1 -1.21 19.39 -21.48
N ASP A 2 -0.90 18.08 -21.48
CA ASP A 2 -1.87 16.96 -21.42
C ASP A 2 -2.09 16.45 -19.98
N ASP A 3 -1.07 16.51 -19.11
CA ASP A 3 -1.15 15.91 -17.76
C ASP A 3 -2.05 16.69 -16.77
N ALA A 4 -2.41 17.95 -17.10
CA ALA A 4 -3.28 18.78 -16.27
C ALA A 4 -4.77 18.57 -16.56
N GLU A 5 -5.11 18.06 -17.76
CA GLU A 5 -6.48 17.73 -18.16
C GLU A 5 -6.87 16.33 -17.66
N ASP A 6 -5.91 15.39 -17.58
CA ASP A 6 -6.12 14.05 -17.00
C ASP A 6 -6.37 14.10 -15.48
N ALA A 7 -5.84 15.10 -14.77
CA ALA A 7 -6.12 15.32 -13.34
C ALA A 7 -7.55 15.84 -13.07
N ALA A 8 -8.19 16.48 -14.07
CA ALA A 8 -9.58 16.92 -13.95
C ALA A 8 -10.59 15.76 -14.13
N GLY A 9 -10.15 14.62 -14.69
CA GLY A 9 -10.94 13.39 -14.82
C GLY A 9 -11.08 12.56 -13.53
N ASP A 10 -10.35 12.91 -12.47
CA ASP A 10 -10.21 12.10 -11.24
C ASP A 10 -11.31 12.39 -10.19
N LEU A 11 -12.07 13.49 -10.34
CA LEU A 11 -13.10 13.92 -9.37
C LEU A 11 -14.53 13.45 -9.68
N THR A 12 -14.80 12.92 -10.87
CA THR A 12 -16.16 12.58 -11.34
C THR A 12 -16.50 11.08 -11.28
N LEU A 13 -15.56 10.24 -10.81
CA LEU A 13 -15.70 8.77 -10.77
C LEU A 13 -15.78 8.18 -9.35
N ALA A 14 -15.85 9.07 -8.36
CA ALA A 14 -15.92 8.76 -6.94
C ALA A 14 -17.23 8.02 -6.57
N PRO A 15 -17.18 6.82 -5.96
CA PRO A 15 -18.33 6.19 -5.30
C PRO A 15 -19.06 7.13 -4.33
N ARG A 16 -18.35 8.13 -3.78
CA ARG A 16 -18.95 9.22 -3.00
C ARG A 16 -19.98 10.02 -3.79
N ALA A 17 -19.68 10.43 -5.01
CA ALA A 17 -20.59 11.23 -5.83
C ALA A 17 -21.86 10.44 -6.19
N ILE A 18 -21.69 9.16 -6.56
CA ILE A 18 -22.83 8.24 -6.77
C ILE A 18 -23.69 8.15 -5.50
N HIS A 19 -23.06 8.00 -4.33
CA HIS A 19 -23.76 7.96 -3.05
C HIS A 19 -24.53 9.27 -2.76
N GLU A 20 -23.90 10.43 -2.89
CA GLU A 20 -24.54 11.74 -2.66
C GLU A 20 -25.77 11.93 -3.57
N ARG A 21 -25.67 11.52 -4.84
CA ARG A 21 -26.77 11.59 -5.80
C ARG A 21 -27.88 10.58 -5.52
N LEU A 22 -27.52 9.38 -5.07
CA LEU A 22 -28.50 8.39 -4.61
C LEU A 22 -29.27 8.86 -3.37
N VAL A 23 -28.62 9.57 -2.44
CA VAL A 23 -29.30 10.16 -1.28
C VAL A 23 -30.29 11.23 -1.74
N ALA A 24 -29.90 12.14 -2.63
CA ALA A 24 -30.79 13.17 -3.16
C ALA A 24 -31.97 12.57 -3.97
N PHE A 25 -31.70 11.50 -4.73
CA PHE A 25 -32.72 10.72 -5.42
C PHE A 25 -33.71 10.08 -4.44
N ALA A 26 -33.20 9.43 -3.37
CA ALA A 26 -34.01 8.81 -2.33
C ALA A 26 -34.94 9.83 -1.66
N GLU A 27 -34.42 11.00 -1.30
CA GLU A 27 -35.18 12.08 -0.69
C GLU A 27 -36.30 12.58 -1.61
N SER A 28 -35.97 12.85 -2.88
CA SER A 28 -36.93 13.31 -3.89
C SER A 28 -38.06 12.30 -4.14
N LEU A 29 -37.72 11.00 -4.17
CA LEU A 29 -38.72 9.93 -4.30
C LEU A 29 -39.66 9.87 -3.10
N ARG A 30 -39.14 9.96 -1.86
CA ARG A 30 -39.98 9.95 -0.66
C ARG A 30 -40.91 11.16 -0.59
N GLN A 31 -40.51 12.29 -1.17
CA GLN A 31 -41.32 13.50 -1.28
C GLN A 31 -42.25 13.52 -2.51
N ALA A 32 -42.22 12.47 -3.34
CA ALA A 32 -42.94 12.38 -4.62
C ALA A 32 -42.63 13.53 -5.61
N VAL A 33 -41.43 14.11 -5.54
CA VAL A 33 -40.94 15.14 -6.47
C VAL A 33 -40.24 14.46 -7.64
N HIS A 34 -41.03 14.00 -8.61
CA HIS A 34 -40.54 13.17 -9.71
C HIS A 34 -39.57 13.87 -10.67
N THR A 35 -39.66 15.20 -10.84
CA THR A 35 -38.76 15.99 -11.69
C THR A 35 -37.33 15.98 -11.15
N THR A 36 -37.15 16.30 -9.87
CA THR A 36 -35.86 16.28 -9.19
C THR A 36 -35.33 14.85 -9.11
N ALA A 37 -36.16 13.88 -8.75
CA ALA A 37 -35.77 12.48 -8.73
C ALA A 37 -35.23 12.01 -10.11
N ALA A 38 -35.89 12.43 -11.20
CA ALA A 38 -35.46 12.07 -12.54
C ALA A 38 -34.10 12.68 -12.91
N THR A 39 -33.86 13.95 -12.54
CA THR A 39 -32.56 14.61 -12.76
C THR A 39 -31.44 13.93 -11.97
N GLU A 40 -31.66 13.63 -10.69
CA GLU A 40 -30.66 12.97 -9.85
C GLU A 40 -30.35 11.54 -10.36
N PHE A 41 -31.38 10.79 -10.80
CA PHE A 41 -31.18 9.44 -11.34
C PHE A 41 -30.38 9.44 -12.65
N GLN A 42 -30.62 10.40 -13.55
CA GLN A 42 -29.82 10.53 -14.78
C GLN A 42 -28.34 10.76 -14.46
N GLN A 43 -28.04 11.58 -13.44
CA GLN A 43 -26.66 11.80 -13.00
C GLN A 43 -26.05 10.51 -12.41
N VAL A 44 -26.80 9.77 -11.59
CA VAL A 44 -26.37 8.45 -11.09
C VAL A 44 -26.02 7.50 -12.24
N GLY A 45 -26.88 7.42 -13.26
CA GLY A 45 -26.66 6.58 -14.43
C GLY A 45 -25.41 6.97 -15.23
N ALA A 46 -25.20 8.27 -15.46
CA ALA A 46 -24.01 8.78 -16.13
C ALA A 46 -22.72 8.49 -15.35
N MET A 47 -22.72 8.73 -14.04
CA MET A 47 -21.58 8.45 -13.15
C MET A 47 -21.25 6.96 -13.09
N HIS A 48 -22.27 6.09 -12.97
CA HIS A 48 -22.09 4.64 -12.99
C HIS A 48 -21.46 4.15 -14.30
N GLN A 49 -21.94 4.63 -15.44
CA GLN A 49 -21.41 4.21 -16.74
C GLN A 49 -19.97 4.69 -16.96
N ALA A 50 -19.66 5.92 -16.54
CA ALA A 50 -18.32 6.46 -16.57
C ALA A 50 -17.37 5.62 -15.68
N MET A 51 -17.79 5.31 -14.45
CA MET A 51 -17.05 4.45 -13.52
C MET A 51 -16.81 3.06 -14.11
N ALA A 52 -17.85 2.41 -14.64
CA ALA A 52 -17.73 1.07 -15.23
C ALA A 52 -16.77 1.05 -16.43
N THR A 53 -16.74 2.13 -17.21
CA THR A 53 -15.83 2.28 -18.37
C THR A 53 -14.39 2.48 -17.91
N ALA A 54 -14.17 3.32 -16.91
CA ALA A 54 -12.85 3.52 -16.32
C ALA A 54 -12.29 2.21 -15.71
N VAL A 55 -13.12 1.42 -15.00
CA VAL A 55 -12.70 0.10 -14.46
C VAL A 55 -12.26 -0.83 -15.57
N ARG A 56 -13.02 -0.93 -16.66
CA ARG A 56 -12.65 -1.78 -17.81
C ARG A 56 -11.35 -1.32 -18.47
N GLY A 57 -11.14 -0.01 -18.59
CA GLY A 57 -9.89 0.58 -19.08
C GLY A 57 -8.71 0.17 -18.20
N TRP A 58 -8.84 0.41 -16.90
CA TRP A 58 -7.85 0.07 -15.89
C TRP A 58 -7.50 -1.43 -15.87
N GLN A 59 -8.49 -2.32 -15.87
CA GLN A 59 -8.26 -3.77 -15.88
C GLN A 59 -7.48 -4.22 -17.12
N ARG A 60 -7.71 -3.59 -18.27
CA ARG A 60 -7.00 -3.90 -19.52
C ARG A 60 -5.54 -3.46 -19.45
N THR A 61 -5.28 -2.24 -18.96
CA THR A 61 -3.92 -1.72 -18.76
C THR A 61 -3.14 -2.58 -17.77
N LEU A 62 -3.79 -2.98 -16.68
CA LEU A 62 -3.20 -3.85 -15.66
C LEU A 62 -2.85 -5.23 -16.22
N ALA A 63 -3.77 -5.87 -16.96
CA ALA A 63 -3.51 -7.15 -17.61
C ALA A 63 -2.35 -7.05 -18.61
N HIS A 64 -2.25 -5.94 -19.34
CA HIS A 64 -1.13 -5.68 -20.24
C HIS A 64 0.20 -5.54 -19.47
N ALA A 65 0.23 -4.76 -18.40
CA ALA A 65 1.43 -4.55 -17.58
C ALA A 65 1.94 -5.84 -16.91
N LEU A 66 1.01 -6.74 -16.54
CA LEU A 66 1.33 -8.03 -15.93
C LEU A 66 1.69 -9.13 -16.95
N SER A 67 1.53 -8.87 -18.25
CA SER A 67 1.78 -9.87 -19.30
C SER A 67 3.25 -9.92 -19.72
N GLY A 68 3.78 -11.13 -19.91
CA GLY A 68 5.14 -11.36 -20.41
C GLY A 68 6.25 -11.24 -19.36
N GLY A 69 7.51 -11.17 -19.82
CA GLY A 69 8.68 -11.05 -18.94
C GLY A 69 8.83 -9.64 -18.32
N PRO A 70 9.63 -9.51 -17.24
CA PRO A 70 9.88 -8.25 -16.57
C PRO A 70 10.63 -7.26 -17.48
N ASP A 71 10.03 -6.10 -17.70
CA ASP A 71 10.54 -4.99 -18.52
C ASP A 71 10.37 -3.69 -17.71
N PRO A 72 11.40 -2.83 -17.58
CA PRO A 72 11.30 -1.54 -16.89
C PRO A 72 10.08 -0.70 -17.30
N ALA A 73 9.74 -0.63 -18.60
CA ALA A 73 8.59 0.14 -19.05
C ALA A 73 7.25 -0.40 -18.52
N LYS A 74 7.14 -1.73 -18.36
CA LYS A 74 5.97 -2.37 -17.77
C LYS A 74 5.89 -2.18 -16.26
N GLN A 75 7.03 -2.08 -15.58
CA GLN A 75 7.08 -1.76 -14.16
C GLN A 75 6.58 -0.34 -13.89
N ASP A 76 7.00 0.62 -14.70
CA ASP A 76 6.52 2.01 -14.61
C ASP A 76 5.03 2.10 -14.91
N LEU A 77 4.57 1.42 -15.97
CA LEU A 77 3.15 1.34 -16.31
C LEU A 77 2.31 0.71 -15.17
N LEU A 78 2.82 -0.37 -14.55
CA LEU A 78 2.16 -1.00 -13.41
C LEU A 78 2.04 -0.02 -12.23
N TRP A 79 3.12 0.70 -11.90
CA TRP A 79 3.11 1.72 -10.85
C TRP A 79 2.11 2.84 -11.11
N GLN A 80 2.08 3.37 -12.33
CA GLN A 80 1.10 4.39 -12.74
C GLN A 80 -0.33 3.84 -12.65
N THR A 81 -0.55 2.61 -13.08
CA THR A 81 -1.86 1.93 -13.02
C THR A 81 -2.34 1.72 -11.58
N LEU A 82 -1.44 1.39 -10.66
CA LEU A 82 -1.74 1.25 -9.23
C LEU A 82 -2.03 2.61 -8.56
N ARG A 83 -1.28 3.66 -8.91
CA ARG A 83 -1.55 5.02 -8.43
C ARG A 83 -2.89 5.54 -8.91
N SER A 84 -3.20 5.36 -10.20
CA SER A 84 -4.49 5.73 -10.79
C SER A 84 -5.67 5.05 -10.08
N TYR A 85 -5.56 3.76 -9.73
CA TYR A 85 -6.59 3.10 -8.90
C TYR A 85 -6.78 3.81 -7.56
N THR A 86 -5.68 4.15 -6.89
CA THR A 86 -5.69 4.70 -5.54
C THR A 86 -6.29 6.11 -5.54
N GLY A 87 -6.02 6.91 -6.57
CA GLY A 87 -6.68 8.21 -6.78
C GLY A 87 -8.17 8.06 -7.11
N MET A 88 -8.50 7.23 -8.09
CA MET A 88 -9.85 7.12 -8.64
C MET A 88 -10.86 6.41 -7.71
N TRP A 89 -10.41 5.37 -7.00
CA TRP A 89 -11.30 4.48 -6.24
C TRP A 89 -10.88 4.28 -4.79
N GLY A 90 -9.58 4.28 -4.52
CA GLY A 90 -8.96 4.37 -3.19
C GLY A 90 -9.80 3.85 -2.02
N GLU A 91 -9.85 4.64 -0.95
CA GLU A 91 -10.62 4.31 0.25
C GLU A 91 -12.11 4.64 0.13
N GLN A 92 -12.51 5.42 -0.89
CA GLN A 92 -13.91 5.76 -1.12
C GLN A 92 -14.75 4.53 -1.47
N VAL A 93 -14.19 3.55 -2.19
CA VAL A 93 -14.87 2.29 -2.47
C VAL A 93 -15.24 1.57 -1.17
N ASP A 94 -14.35 1.55 -0.17
CA ASP A 94 -14.66 0.88 1.11
C ASP A 94 -15.75 1.58 1.90
N VAL A 95 -15.71 2.90 1.89
CA VAL A 95 -16.64 3.73 2.64
C VAL A 95 -18.03 3.72 2.00
N HIS A 96 -18.11 3.94 0.69
CA HIS A 96 -19.37 4.20 0.02
C HIS A 96 -20.01 2.96 -0.61
N THR A 97 -19.27 1.91 -0.96
CA THR A 97 -19.86 0.65 -1.47
C THR A 97 -20.95 0.07 -0.56
N PRO A 98 -20.72 -0.13 0.76
CA PRO A 98 -21.77 -0.68 1.62
C PRO A 98 -22.97 0.27 1.72
N ARG A 99 -22.74 1.59 1.76
CA ARG A 99 -23.82 2.59 1.84
C ARG A 99 -24.67 2.66 0.58
N ILE A 100 -24.04 2.61 -0.60
CA ILE A 100 -24.74 2.50 -1.88
C ILE A 100 -25.55 1.21 -1.89
N ALA A 101 -24.98 0.09 -1.45
CA ALA A 101 -25.70 -1.18 -1.41
C ALA A 101 -26.93 -1.11 -0.48
N GLU A 102 -26.82 -0.47 0.69
CA GLU A 102 -27.93 -0.24 1.61
C GLU A 102 -29.03 0.62 0.97
N LEU A 103 -28.67 1.77 0.39
CA LEU A 103 -29.63 2.65 -0.29
C LEU A 103 -30.31 1.96 -1.48
N VAL A 104 -29.56 1.18 -2.26
CA VAL A 104 -30.12 0.40 -3.37
C VAL A 104 -31.12 -0.62 -2.84
N LEU A 105 -30.78 -1.37 -1.79
CA LEU A 105 -31.70 -2.34 -1.20
C LEU A 105 -32.94 -1.69 -0.56
N GLU A 106 -32.80 -0.50 0.02
CA GLU A 106 -33.90 0.26 0.62
C GLU A 106 -34.87 0.78 -0.45
N LEU A 107 -34.35 1.30 -1.56
CA LEU A 107 -35.15 1.91 -2.62
C LEU A 107 -35.76 0.90 -3.59
N ASP A 108 -35.16 -0.27 -3.76
CA ASP A 108 -35.63 -1.32 -4.69
C ASP A 108 -37.15 -1.61 -4.60
N PRO A 109 -37.75 -1.82 -3.41
CA PRO A 109 -39.19 -2.06 -3.30
C PRO A 109 -40.07 -0.84 -3.64
N LEU A 110 -39.53 0.37 -3.60
CA LEU A 110 -40.26 1.61 -3.92
C LEU A 110 -40.27 1.91 -5.42
N LEU A 111 -39.30 1.38 -6.17
CA LEU A 111 -39.06 1.66 -7.58
C LEU A 111 -39.89 0.76 -8.49
N THR A 112 -41.21 0.86 -8.39
CA THR A 112 -42.14 0.12 -9.25
C THR A 112 -42.10 0.62 -10.70
N PRO A 113 -42.59 -0.17 -11.68
CA PRO A 113 -42.67 0.27 -13.09
C PRO A 113 -43.41 1.60 -13.27
N ASP A 114 -44.40 1.90 -12.43
CA ASP A 114 -45.17 3.14 -12.49
C ASP A 114 -44.38 4.34 -11.95
N VAL A 115 -43.56 4.13 -10.92
CA VAL A 115 -42.64 5.16 -10.40
C VAL A 115 -41.59 5.50 -11.45
N TRP A 116 -41.03 4.48 -12.14
CA TRP A 116 -40.11 4.72 -13.25
C TRP A 116 -40.75 5.52 -14.38
N ARG A 117 -41.98 5.17 -14.78
CA ARG A 117 -42.73 5.95 -15.78
C ARG A 117 -42.99 7.38 -15.31
N ALA A 118 -43.36 7.59 -14.05
CA ALA A 118 -43.62 8.91 -13.48
C ALA A 118 -42.35 9.79 -13.51
N CYS A 119 -41.20 9.25 -13.10
CA CYS A 119 -39.92 9.95 -13.18
C CYS A 119 -39.52 10.25 -14.63
N VAL A 120 -39.67 9.30 -15.55
CA VAL A 120 -39.35 9.55 -16.97
C VAL A 120 -40.28 10.61 -17.57
N ARG A 121 -41.60 10.54 -17.33
CA ARG A 121 -42.56 11.56 -17.78
C ARG A 121 -42.20 12.95 -17.25
N ALA A 122 -41.71 13.03 -16.02
CA ALA A 122 -41.28 14.29 -15.43
C ALA A 122 -39.98 14.86 -16.04
N ALA A 123 -39.21 14.06 -16.78
CA ALA A 123 -37.96 14.47 -17.43
C ALA A 123 -38.05 14.68 -18.94
N VAL A 124 -39.17 14.30 -19.57
CA VAL A 124 -39.40 14.47 -21.01
C VAL A 124 -40.51 15.49 -21.26
N ASP A 125 -40.60 15.99 -22.49
CA ASP A 125 -41.66 16.93 -22.85
C ASP A 125 -43.04 16.29 -22.75
N THR A 126 -44.03 17.10 -22.37
CA THR A 126 -45.42 16.67 -22.11
C THR A 126 -46.11 15.98 -23.30
N ASP A 127 -45.61 16.16 -24.52
CA ASP A 127 -46.16 15.59 -25.77
C ASP A 127 -45.45 14.30 -26.21
N THR A 128 -44.58 13.74 -25.36
CA THR A 128 -43.86 12.49 -25.66
C THR A 128 -44.81 11.30 -25.59
N ASP A 129 -44.77 10.45 -26.63
CA ASP A 129 -45.54 9.21 -26.71
C ASP A 129 -45.30 8.29 -25.50
N ASP A 130 -46.36 7.70 -24.97
CA ASP A 130 -46.32 6.79 -23.83
C ASP A 130 -45.48 5.53 -24.11
N GLU A 131 -45.43 5.08 -25.37
CA GLU A 131 -44.56 3.95 -25.73
C GLU A 131 -43.07 4.31 -25.55
N VAL A 132 -42.68 5.54 -25.90
CA VAL A 132 -41.32 6.05 -25.74
C VAL A 132 -40.97 6.20 -24.26
N VAL A 133 -41.90 6.73 -23.46
CA VAL A 133 -41.78 6.81 -21.99
C VAL A 133 -41.58 5.43 -21.38
N ALA A 134 -42.42 4.46 -21.75
CA ALA A 134 -42.33 3.10 -21.23
C ALA A 134 -41.01 2.41 -21.62
N ALA A 135 -40.51 2.64 -22.83
CA ALA A 135 -39.22 2.14 -23.27
C ALA A 135 -38.06 2.77 -22.50
N GLN A 136 -38.11 4.08 -22.23
CA GLN A 136 -37.11 4.78 -21.44
C GLN A 136 -37.13 4.37 -19.96
N ALA A 137 -38.32 4.14 -19.38
CA ALA A 137 -38.48 3.64 -18.02
C ALA A 137 -37.83 2.25 -17.86
N ARG A 138 -38.02 1.33 -18.82
CA ARG A 138 -37.33 0.03 -18.84
C ARG A 138 -35.81 0.17 -18.93
N ARG A 139 -35.31 1.16 -19.68
CA ARG A 139 -33.86 1.45 -19.73
C ARG A 139 -33.34 1.90 -18.36
N TRP A 140 -34.07 2.77 -17.67
CA TRP A 140 -33.71 3.24 -16.32
C TRP A 140 -33.75 2.12 -15.29
N GLU A 141 -34.75 1.26 -15.35
CA GLU A 141 -34.81 0.05 -14.54
C GLU A 141 -33.59 -0.86 -14.78
N HIS A 142 -33.17 -1.03 -16.04
CA HIS A 142 -31.96 -1.80 -16.36
C HIS A 142 -30.68 -1.11 -15.84
N THR A 143 -30.60 0.22 -15.89
CA THR A 143 -29.49 0.99 -15.28
C THR A 143 -29.47 0.78 -13.77
N TRP A 144 -30.62 0.76 -13.10
CA TRP A 144 -30.73 0.47 -11.68
C TRP A 144 -30.24 -0.95 -11.34
N GLN A 145 -30.66 -1.95 -12.11
CA GLN A 145 -30.17 -3.34 -11.93
C GLN A 145 -28.66 -3.45 -12.15
N ALA A 146 -28.12 -2.74 -13.14
CA ALA A 146 -26.69 -2.68 -13.37
C ALA A 146 -25.95 -2.02 -12.20
N LEU A 147 -26.50 -0.95 -11.62
CA LEU A 147 -25.98 -0.32 -10.41
C LEU A 147 -26.01 -1.30 -9.22
N ALA A 148 -27.13 -2.00 -9.01
CA ALA A 148 -27.27 -3.00 -7.97
C ALA A 148 -26.23 -4.12 -8.10
N PHE A 149 -26.03 -4.66 -9.31
CA PHE A 149 -24.99 -5.67 -9.57
C PHE A 149 -23.57 -5.21 -9.22
N TRP A 150 -23.31 -3.90 -9.32
CA TRP A 150 -22.02 -3.33 -8.99
C TRP A 150 -21.71 -3.29 -7.49
N PHE A 151 -22.72 -3.06 -6.64
CA PHE A 151 -22.53 -2.78 -5.22
C PHE A 151 -23.16 -3.81 -4.27
N VAL A 152 -24.26 -4.47 -4.67
CA VAL A 152 -25.06 -5.37 -3.81
C VAL A 152 -24.58 -6.82 -3.87
N GLY A 153 -24.57 -7.49 -2.72
CA GLY A 153 -24.29 -8.92 -2.58
C GLY A 153 -22.82 -9.26 -2.27
N PRO A 154 -22.51 -10.53 -1.97
CA PRO A 154 -21.17 -10.99 -1.57
C PRO A 154 -20.14 -10.87 -2.70
N ASP A 155 -20.56 -11.01 -3.96
CA ASP A 155 -19.71 -11.04 -5.15
C ASP A 155 -19.94 -9.85 -6.10
N CYS A 156 -20.32 -8.70 -5.55
CA CYS A 156 -20.46 -7.46 -6.29
C CYS A 156 -19.15 -7.01 -6.95
N GLN A 157 -19.26 -6.26 -8.06
CA GLN A 157 -18.10 -5.87 -8.87
C GLN A 157 -17.11 -4.98 -8.09
N ALA A 158 -17.60 -4.05 -7.28
CA ALA A 158 -16.74 -3.21 -6.44
C ALA A 158 -15.85 -4.05 -5.50
N ARG A 159 -16.41 -5.11 -4.90
CA ARG A 159 -15.64 -6.02 -4.02
C ARG A 159 -14.70 -6.93 -4.80
N LYS A 160 -15.09 -7.41 -5.99
CA LYS A 160 -14.22 -8.18 -6.89
C LYS A 160 -13.00 -7.35 -7.31
N LEU A 161 -13.23 -6.11 -7.73
CA LEU A 161 -12.17 -5.18 -8.11
C LEU A 161 -11.19 -4.93 -6.95
N ARG A 162 -11.71 -4.69 -5.75
CA ARG A 162 -10.89 -4.56 -4.53
C ARG A 162 -10.07 -5.82 -4.22
N ARG A 163 -10.67 -7.01 -4.35
CA ARG A 163 -9.96 -8.29 -4.16
C ARG A 163 -8.84 -8.43 -5.19
N GLN A 164 -9.13 -8.19 -6.47
CA GLN A 164 -8.13 -8.22 -7.54
C GLN A 164 -6.93 -7.32 -7.24
N LEU A 165 -7.18 -6.06 -6.83
CA LEU A 165 -6.07 -5.18 -6.46
C LEU A 165 -5.26 -5.73 -5.28
N ARG A 166 -5.92 -6.14 -4.20
CA ARG A 166 -5.23 -6.68 -3.01
C ARG A 166 -4.38 -7.90 -3.37
N ASP A 167 -4.93 -8.78 -4.18
CA ASP A 167 -4.30 -10.03 -4.62
C ASP A 167 -3.15 -9.75 -5.60
N LEU A 168 -3.10 -8.58 -6.23
CA LEU A 168 -2.00 -8.14 -7.09
C LEU A 168 -0.90 -7.37 -6.33
N VAL A 169 -1.29 -6.42 -5.48
CA VAL A 169 -0.37 -5.59 -4.71
C VAL A 169 0.42 -6.44 -3.71
N ALA A 170 -0.20 -7.42 -3.05
CA ALA A 170 0.50 -8.18 -2.01
C ALA A 170 1.65 -9.07 -2.55
N PRO A 171 1.48 -9.88 -3.61
CA PRO A 171 2.60 -10.60 -4.23
C PRO A 171 3.64 -9.67 -4.82
N TRP A 172 3.21 -8.58 -5.46
CA TRP A 172 4.14 -7.64 -6.07
C TRP A 172 4.97 -6.88 -5.04
N ALA A 173 4.38 -6.42 -3.94
CA ALA A 173 5.11 -5.77 -2.84
C ALA A 173 6.11 -6.75 -2.21
N ARG A 174 5.74 -8.03 -2.08
CA ARG A 174 6.68 -9.08 -1.66
C ARG A 174 7.84 -9.24 -2.66
N ASN A 175 7.55 -9.23 -3.95
CA ASN A 175 8.57 -9.31 -4.99
C ASN A 175 9.46 -8.06 -5.07
N MET A 176 8.91 -6.87 -4.85
CA MET A 176 9.66 -5.62 -4.74
C MET A 176 10.55 -5.63 -3.51
N ASN A 177 10.07 -6.09 -2.36
CA ASN A 177 10.90 -6.27 -1.18
C ASN A 177 12.01 -7.29 -1.44
N LEU A 178 11.73 -8.42 -2.09
CA LEU A 178 12.76 -9.37 -2.54
C LEU A 178 13.78 -8.71 -3.48
N LEU A 179 13.34 -7.87 -4.42
CA LEU A 179 14.21 -7.15 -5.36
C LEU A 179 15.05 -6.06 -4.67
N ILE A 180 14.46 -5.33 -3.73
CA ILE A 180 15.15 -4.32 -2.90
C ILE A 180 16.14 -4.99 -1.96
N ASP A 181 15.75 -6.12 -1.35
CA ASP A 181 16.63 -6.98 -0.53
C ASP A 181 17.81 -7.50 -1.36
N THR A 182 17.63 -7.73 -2.66
CA THR A 182 18.74 -8.09 -3.58
C THR A 182 19.56 -6.90 -4.10
N GLY A 183 19.04 -5.66 -4.04
CA GLY A 183 19.60 -4.50 -4.75
C GLY A 183 20.09 -3.33 -3.89
N GLY A 184 19.76 -3.26 -2.60
CA GLY A 184 20.08 -2.10 -1.75
C GLY A 184 20.49 -2.50 -0.32
N ALA A 185 21.79 -2.37 -0.03
CA ALA A 185 22.41 -2.43 1.31
C ALA A 185 21.75 -3.40 2.30
N VAL A 186 22.08 -4.69 2.18
CA VAL A 186 21.79 -5.74 3.16
C VAL A 186 22.15 -5.26 4.57
N THR A 187 21.15 -4.94 5.40
CA THR A 187 21.40 -4.85 6.84
C THR A 187 21.34 -6.26 7.39
N ARG A 188 22.51 -6.91 7.55
CA ARG A 188 22.62 -8.24 8.19
C ARG A 188 22.33 -8.21 9.69
N ARG A 189 21.61 -7.21 10.19
CA ARG A 189 21.45 -6.95 11.63
C ARG A 189 20.77 -8.12 12.35
N ALA A 190 19.70 -8.65 11.78
CA ALA A 190 18.96 -9.78 12.38
C ALA A 190 19.82 -11.06 12.41
N GLU A 191 20.55 -11.32 11.32
CA GLU A 191 21.47 -12.47 11.22
C GLU A 191 22.64 -12.33 12.20
N LEU A 192 23.23 -11.14 12.33
CA LEU A 192 24.31 -10.86 13.26
C LEU A 192 23.85 -10.95 14.73
N LEU A 193 22.63 -10.52 15.04
CA LEU A 193 22.05 -10.70 16.37
C LEU A 193 21.77 -12.17 16.68
N ALA A 194 21.26 -12.93 15.71
CA ALA A 194 21.06 -14.37 15.85
C ALA A 194 22.40 -15.11 16.06
N LEU A 195 23.44 -14.71 15.33
CA LEU A 195 24.80 -15.23 15.50
C LEU A 195 25.37 -14.88 16.87
N ALA A 196 25.21 -13.63 17.33
CA ALA A 196 25.67 -13.21 18.66
C ALA A 196 25.00 -14.03 19.77
N VAL A 197 23.68 -14.26 19.69
CA VAL A 197 22.94 -15.10 20.63
C VAL A 197 23.40 -16.56 20.56
N ALA A 198 23.70 -17.09 19.37
CA ALA A 198 24.20 -18.45 19.21
C ALA A 198 25.60 -18.63 19.82
N VAL A 199 26.47 -17.63 19.67
CA VAL A 199 27.82 -17.59 20.28
C VAL A 199 27.72 -17.47 21.80
N GLU A 200 26.86 -16.58 22.33
CA GLU A 200 26.64 -16.40 23.77
C GLU A 200 26.08 -17.67 24.44
N ARG A 201 25.32 -18.49 23.70
CA ARG A 201 24.75 -19.75 24.17
C ARG A 201 25.64 -20.97 23.93
N ALA A 202 26.84 -20.79 23.38
CA ALA A 202 27.75 -21.89 23.14
C ALA A 202 28.17 -22.53 24.49
N PRO A 203 28.27 -23.87 24.56
CA PRO A 203 28.63 -24.56 25.80
C PRO A 203 30.08 -24.31 26.24
N ASP A 204 30.97 -23.98 25.31
CA ASP A 204 32.39 -23.69 25.52
C ASP A 204 32.95 -22.78 24.40
N ASP A 205 34.16 -22.27 24.61
CA ASP A 205 34.84 -21.37 23.66
C ASP A 205 35.10 -22.05 22.30
N GLU A 206 35.35 -23.36 22.27
CA GLU A 206 35.60 -24.10 21.03
C GLU A 206 34.32 -24.22 20.17
N ALA A 207 33.15 -24.40 20.79
CA ALA A 207 31.87 -24.36 20.12
C ALA A 207 31.51 -22.95 19.65
N ALA A 208 31.84 -21.92 20.44
CA ALA A 208 31.67 -20.52 20.04
C ALA A 208 32.47 -20.21 18.76
N TRP A 209 33.74 -20.61 18.71
CA TRP A 209 34.60 -20.45 17.54
C TRP A 209 34.08 -21.24 16.32
N ARG A 210 33.62 -22.48 16.50
CA ARG A 210 33.03 -23.25 15.39
C ARG A 210 31.77 -22.62 14.81
N ILE A 211 30.90 -22.06 15.66
CA ILE A 211 29.70 -21.34 15.24
C ILE A 211 30.10 -20.10 14.43
N TRP A 212 31.07 -19.34 14.91
CA TRP A 212 31.62 -18.17 14.22
C TRP A 212 32.20 -18.54 12.85
N ASP A 213 33.17 -19.46 12.80
CA ASP A 213 33.86 -19.85 11.57
C ASP A 213 32.90 -20.39 10.51
N THR A 214 31.89 -21.15 10.94
CA THR A 214 30.84 -21.66 10.05
C THR A 214 29.98 -20.53 9.48
N ALA A 215 29.61 -19.55 10.30
CA ALA A 215 28.78 -18.42 9.88
C ALA A 215 29.54 -17.42 8.98
N VAL A 216 30.83 -17.19 9.22
CA VAL A 216 31.65 -16.26 8.42
C VAL A 216 32.41 -16.95 7.28
N GLY A 217 32.40 -18.28 7.22
CA GLY A 217 33.17 -19.06 6.26
C GLY A 217 34.68 -18.99 6.50
N ALA A 218 35.12 -18.60 7.69
CA ALA A 218 36.51 -18.44 8.08
C ALA A 218 37.14 -19.77 8.51
N PHE A 219 36.95 -20.81 7.73
CA PHE A 219 37.69 -22.05 7.93
C PHE A 219 39.16 -21.82 7.60
N SER A 220 40.07 -22.55 8.25
CA SER A 220 41.47 -22.53 7.86
C SER A 220 41.60 -22.77 6.36
N ALA A 221 42.45 -22.00 5.69
CA ALA A 221 42.65 -22.13 4.26
C ALA A 221 43.21 -23.52 3.96
N ARG A 222 42.34 -24.50 3.64
CA ARG A 222 42.72 -25.89 3.29
C ARG A 222 43.68 -25.97 2.09
N HIS A 223 43.85 -24.86 1.38
CA HIS A 223 44.76 -24.70 0.23
C HIS A 223 46.16 -24.20 0.63
N LEU A 224 46.33 -23.71 1.86
CA LEU A 224 47.63 -23.45 2.44
C LEU A 224 48.07 -24.73 3.16
N LEU A 225 48.59 -25.69 2.40
CA LEU A 225 49.15 -26.95 2.92
C LEU A 225 50.51 -26.72 3.62
N LEU A 226 50.64 -25.62 4.35
CA LEU A 226 51.79 -25.33 5.19
C LEU A 226 51.38 -25.73 6.61
N ALA A 227 51.97 -26.81 7.11
CA ALA A 227 51.87 -27.13 8.53
C ALA A 227 52.49 -25.97 9.32
N SER A 228 51.79 -25.50 10.35
CA SER A 228 52.41 -24.66 11.37
C SER A 228 53.47 -25.50 12.07
N ASP A 229 54.70 -24.98 12.21
CA ASP A 229 55.78 -25.71 12.88
C ASP A 229 55.52 -25.86 14.40
N SER A 230 54.63 -25.03 14.98
CA SER A 230 54.16 -25.18 16.36
C SER A 230 52.67 -24.87 16.51
N ALA A 231 52.02 -25.48 17.52
CA ALA A 231 50.61 -25.23 17.85
C ALA A 231 50.40 -23.88 18.59
N ASP A 232 51.47 -23.31 19.16
CA ASP A 232 51.45 -22.09 19.99
C ASP A 232 51.64 -20.80 19.17
N ASP A 233 51.88 -20.91 17.85
CA ASP A 233 52.04 -19.76 16.95
C ASP A 233 50.74 -18.96 16.72
N GLY A 234 49.59 -19.47 17.21
CA GLY A 234 48.29 -18.79 17.14
C GLY A 234 48.19 -17.51 17.98
N ASP A 235 49.01 -17.39 19.04
CA ASP A 235 49.01 -16.23 19.96
C ASP A 235 50.01 -15.13 19.55
N LEU A 236 50.76 -15.32 18.47
CA LEU A 236 51.71 -14.31 18.00
C LEU A 236 50.99 -13.22 17.20
N SER A 237 51.26 -11.95 17.54
CA SER A 237 50.88 -10.81 16.71
C SER A 237 51.43 -10.98 15.30
N TRP A 238 50.61 -10.67 14.28
CA TRP A 238 50.99 -10.72 12.86
C TRP A 238 52.31 -9.98 12.54
N THR A 239 52.61 -8.90 13.27
CA THR A 239 53.84 -8.13 13.12
C THR A 239 55.09 -8.83 13.65
N SER A 240 54.91 -9.82 14.51
CA SER A 240 55.96 -10.53 15.25
C SER A 240 56.11 -11.98 14.79
N ALA A 241 55.10 -12.52 14.09
CA ALA A 241 55.14 -13.86 13.54
C ALA A 241 56.19 -13.98 12.41
N PRO A 242 56.93 -15.10 12.33
CA PRO A 242 57.87 -15.35 11.25
C PRO A 242 57.13 -15.42 9.89
N PRO A 243 57.71 -14.87 8.81
CA PRO A 243 57.06 -14.89 7.50
C PRO A 243 56.92 -16.33 6.98
N ALA A 244 55.74 -16.65 6.43
CA ALA A 244 55.47 -17.99 5.90
C ALA A 244 56.52 -18.42 4.86
N PRO A 245 57.02 -19.69 4.91
CA PRO A 245 58.07 -20.18 4.03
C PRO A 245 57.52 -20.46 2.63
N VAL A 246 57.26 -19.41 1.86
CA VAL A 246 56.88 -19.52 0.45
C VAL A 246 58.15 -19.80 -0.35
N THR A 247 58.25 -21.00 -0.93
CA THR A 247 59.40 -21.40 -1.76
C THR A 247 59.66 -20.37 -2.87
N ALA A 248 60.94 -20.04 -3.12
CA ALA A 248 61.35 -19.06 -4.13
C ALA A 248 60.77 -19.36 -5.54
N ARG A 249 60.54 -20.64 -5.84
CA ARG A 249 59.96 -21.12 -7.09
C ARG A 249 58.54 -20.60 -7.35
N PHE A 250 57.73 -20.38 -6.31
CA PHE A 250 56.39 -19.78 -6.43
C PHE A 250 56.45 -18.27 -6.68
N ARG A 251 57.49 -17.58 -6.22
CA ARG A 251 57.74 -16.14 -6.51
C ARG A 251 58.22 -15.91 -7.94
N GLU A 252 58.98 -16.87 -8.48
CA GLU A 252 59.55 -16.82 -9.83
C GLU A 252 58.62 -17.36 -10.93
N GLN A 253 57.95 -18.50 -10.70
CA GLN A 253 57.20 -19.24 -11.73
C GLN A 253 55.69 -19.41 -11.44
N GLY A 254 55.20 -18.96 -10.28
CA GLY A 254 53.76 -18.96 -10.02
C GLY A 254 53.04 -18.07 -11.03
N ALA A 255 51.85 -18.47 -11.48
CA ALA A 255 51.02 -17.65 -12.35
C ALA A 255 50.78 -16.29 -11.67
N ARG A 256 51.57 -15.28 -12.04
CA ARG A 256 51.36 -13.91 -11.59
C ARG A 256 50.04 -13.52 -12.23
N ALA A 257 48.96 -13.45 -11.44
CA ALA A 257 47.77 -12.73 -11.86
C ALA A 257 48.27 -11.39 -12.38
N ALA A 258 48.04 -11.12 -13.67
CA ALA A 258 48.52 -9.92 -14.32
C ALA A 258 48.16 -8.76 -13.40
N VAL A 259 49.18 -8.05 -12.90
CA VAL A 259 48.97 -6.88 -12.03
C VAL A 259 48.47 -5.77 -12.94
N GLY A 260 47.22 -5.92 -13.37
CA GLY A 260 46.46 -4.86 -14.00
C GLY A 260 46.33 -3.73 -13.00
N ARG A 261 46.19 -2.51 -13.52
CA ARG A 261 45.90 -1.33 -12.72
C ARG A 261 44.74 -1.64 -11.79
N ARG A 262 44.98 -1.60 -10.46
CA ARG A 262 43.91 -1.76 -9.46
C ARG A 262 42.78 -0.82 -9.84
N THR A 263 41.59 -1.38 -10.08
CA THR A 263 40.39 -0.60 -10.34
C THR A 263 40.23 0.37 -9.19
N LYS A 264 40.23 1.67 -9.48
CA LYS A 264 40.13 2.70 -8.45
C LYS A 264 38.78 2.49 -7.75
N ILE A 265 38.81 2.20 -6.44
CA ILE A 265 37.59 2.08 -5.64
C ILE A 265 36.82 3.40 -5.82
N PRO A 266 35.57 3.36 -6.33
CA PRO A 266 34.80 4.58 -6.49
C PRO A 266 34.61 5.25 -5.13
N ASP A 267 34.75 6.57 -5.10
CA ASP A 267 34.50 7.33 -3.89
C ASP A 267 33.00 7.51 -3.69
N TYR A 268 32.45 6.84 -2.67
CA TYR A 268 31.05 6.91 -2.29
C TYR A 268 30.81 7.86 -1.10
N SER A 269 31.79 8.66 -0.68
CA SER A 269 31.67 9.58 0.47
C SER A 269 30.45 10.49 0.36
N THR A 270 30.27 11.12 -0.80
CA THR A 270 29.12 12.00 -1.10
C THR A 270 27.77 11.29 -0.97
N GLY A 271 27.67 10.06 -1.51
CA GLY A 271 26.48 9.22 -1.40
C GLY A 271 26.20 8.79 0.04
N LYS A 272 27.24 8.42 0.79
CA LYS A 272 27.14 8.05 2.21
C LYS A 272 26.69 9.24 3.06
N ASP A 273 27.22 10.42 2.82
CA ASP A 273 26.85 11.64 3.55
C ASP A 273 25.44 12.10 3.21
N ALA A 274 25.02 11.99 1.94
CA ALA A 274 23.63 12.22 1.54
C ALA A 274 22.68 11.24 2.22
N ALA A 275 23.00 9.94 2.23
CA ALA A 275 22.20 8.92 2.89
C ALA A 275 22.13 9.13 4.41
N ARG A 276 23.24 9.54 5.05
CA ARG A 276 23.28 9.88 6.48
C ARG A 276 22.37 11.05 6.81
N ARG A 277 22.43 12.13 6.02
CA ARG A 277 21.55 13.30 6.19
C ARG A 277 20.08 12.91 6.00
N ALA A 278 19.76 12.18 4.94
CA ALA A 278 18.40 11.70 4.68
C ALA A 278 17.86 10.84 5.84
N ARG A 279 18.68 9.93 6.39
CA ARG A 279 18.32 9.12 7.56
C ARG A 279 18.04 9.97 8.80
N LEU A 280 18.89 10.96 9.09
CA LEU A 280 18.69 11.86 10.23
C LEU A 280 17.40 12.67 10.09
N THR A 281 17.13 13.19 8.88
CA THR A 281 15.89 13.90 8.58
C THR A 281 14.66 13.00 8.75
N ALA A 282 14.70 11.77 8.22
CA ALA A 282 13.62 10.80 8.36
C ALA A 282 13.37 10.41 9.83
N GLN A 283 14.44 10.24 10.62
CA GLN A 283 14.33 9.93 12.04
C GLN A 283 13.74 11.10 12.84
N ALA A 284 14.14 12.33 12.53
CA ALA A 284 13.57 13.53 13.14
C ALA A 284 12.09 13.70 12.78
N ALA A 285 11.73 13.51 11.50
CA ALA A 285 10.35 13.55 11.04
C ALA A 285 9.48 12.48 11.72
N ARG A 286 9.99 11.24 11.84
CA ARG A 286 9.30 10.17 12.57
C ARG A 286 9.13 10.50 14.05
N GLY A 287 10.15 11.04 14.71
CA GLY A 287 10.07 11.46 16.11
C GLY A 287 9.04 12.58 16.34
N GLY A 288 8.98 13.56 15.42
CA GLY A 288 7.96 14.61 15.42
C GLY A 288 6.56 14.05 15.21
N ALA A 289 6.39 13.13 14.26
CA ALA A 289 5.13 12.45 14.01
C ALA A 289 4.66 11.61 15.20
N GLU A 290 5.56 10.85 15.86
CA GLU A 290 5.26 10.12 17.09
C GLU A 290 4.72 11.05 18.19
N ALA A 291 5.37 12.21 18.39
CA ALA A 291 4.93 13.19 19.37
C ALA A 291 3.58 13.82 19.01
N ALA A 292 3.36 14.17 17.73
CA ALA A 292 2.12 14.74 17.25
C ALA A 292 0.94 13.75 17.38
N LEU A 293 1.12 12.49 16.97
CA LEU A 293 0.10 11.45 17.13
C LEU A 293 -0.21 11.18 18.60
N ARG A 294 0.79 11.25 19.49
CA ARG A 294 0.57 11.12 20.94
C ARG A 294 -0.27 12.28 21.49
N LEU A 295 -0.07 13.51 21.03
CA LEU A 295 -0.90 14.65 21.42
C LEU A 295 -2.35 14.52 20.94
N ARG A 296 -2.56 13.85 19.81
CA ARG A 296 -3.88 13.55 19.24
C ARG A 296 -4.54 12.29 19.84
N SER A 297 -3.84 11.57 20.71
CA SER A 297 -4.36 10.37 21.37
C SER A 297 -5.64 10.67 22.15
N GLY A 298 -6.64 9.79 22.05
CA GLY A 298 -7.94 9.95 22.70
C GLY A 298 -8.95 10.82 21.93
N THR A 299 -8.68 11.16 20.67
CA THR A 299 -9.58 11.96 19.83
C THR A 299 -10.01 11.20 18.58
N HIS A 300 -11.05 11.70 17.92
CA HIS A 300 -11.53 11.17 16.65
C HIS A 300 -10.70 11.75 15.50
N LEU A 301 -10.46 10.94 14.46
CA LEU A 301 -9.72 11.39 13.27
C LEU A 301 -10.33 12.64 12.60
N ALA A 302 -11.64 12.88 12.74
CA ALA A 302 -12.31 14.08 12.26
C ALA A 302 -11.79 15.37 12.90
N ASP A 303 -11.26 15.30 14.13
CA ASP A 303 -10.77 16.46 14.87
C ASP A 303 -9.34 16.86 14.47
N TRP A 304 -8.69 16.09 13.59
CA TRP A 304 -7.24 16.22 13.36
C TRP A 304 -6.88 17.31 12.35
N GLY A 305 -7.81 17.75 11.51
CA GLY A 305 -7.53 18.75 10.48
C GLY A 305 -6.44 18.31 9.52
N GLU A 306 -5.47 19.20 9.25
CA GLU A 306 -4.29 18.86 8.44
C GLU A 306 -3.24 18.13 9.28
N ILE A 307 -2.66 17.09 8.68
CA ILE A 307 -1.60 16.27 9.25
C ILE A 307 -0.37 16.31 8.34
N THR A 308 0.82 16.09 8.90
CA THR A 308 2.04 15.99 8.08
C THR A 308 2.11 14.65 7.36
N ASP A 309 2.91 14.56 6.28
CA ASP A 309 3.11 13.28 5.56
C ASP A 309 3.72 12.21 6.49
N ALA A 310 4.62 12.60 7.39
CA ALA A 310 5.20 11.70 8.38
C ALA A 310 4.17 11.21 9.42
N GLU A 311 3.20 12.05 9.80
CA GLU A 311 2.07 11.63 10.65
C GLU A 311 1.18 10.62 9.92
N LEU A 312 0.88 10.87 8.64
CA LEU A 312 0.05 9.98 7.83
C LEU A 312 0.72 8.61 7.66
N ASP A 313 2.01 8.57 7.30
CA ASP A 313 2.78 7.33 7.14
C ASP A 313 2.80 6.51 8.44
N LEU A 314 3.04 7.18 9.58
CA LEU A 314 3.09 6.51 10.87
C LEU A 314 1.70 6.01 11.32
N LEU A 315 0.64 6.78 11.06
CA LEU A 315 -0.74 6.35 11.30
C LEU A 315 -1.07 5.10 10.48
N LEU A 316 -0.70 5.06 9.20
CA LEU A 316 -0.91 3.90 8.32
C LEU A 316 -0.15 2.67 8.82
N GLU A 317 1.08 2.84 9.29
CA GLU A 317 1.86 1.76 9.93
C GLU A 317 1.11 1.19 11.14
N PHE A 318 0.62 2.06 12.03
CA PHE A 318 -0.12 1.68 13.23
C PHE A 318 -1.47 1.00 12.94
N VAL A 319 -2.22 1.53 11.96
CA VAL A 319 -3.43 0.87 11.44
C VAL A 319 -3.08 -0.52 10.94
N GLY A 320 -2.00 -0.67 10.17
CA GLY A 320 -1.51 -1.96 9.71
C GLY A 320 -1.20 -2.94 10.84
N VAL A 321 -0.56 -2.47 11.92
CA VAL A 321 -0.27 -3.27 13.12
C VAL A 321 -1.55 -3.78 13.77
N VAL A 322 -2.53 -2.90 14.04
CA VAL A 322 -3.80 -3.27 14.66
C VAL A 322 -4.58 -4.26 13.80
N ARG A 323 -4.70 -3.97 12.50
CA ARG A 323 -5.50 -4.79 11.57
C ARG A 323 -4.94 -6.20 11.35
N ARG A 324 -3.62 -6.42 11.53
CA ARG A 324 -3.02 -7.76 11.48
C ARG A 324 -3.47 -8.66 12.62
N THR A 325 -3.79 -8.10 13.79
CA THR A 325 -4.16 -8.87 14.99
C THR A 325 -5.66 -9.21 15.08
N ARG A 326 -6.49 -8.67 14.17
CA ARG A 326 -7.98 -8.76 14.22
C ARG A 326 -8.60 -8.28 15.54
N SER A 327 -7.85 -7.52 16.32
CA SER A 327 -8.23 -6.91 17.59
C SER A 327 -8.41 -5.39 17.38
N GLU A 328 -9.09 -4.72 18.31
CA GLU A 328 -9.17 -3.26 18.35
C GLU A 328 -7.87 -2.61 18.83
N SER A 329 -6.97 -3.39 19.44
CA SER A 329 -5.67 -2.92 19.93
C SER A 329 -4.53 -3.88 19.60
N ALA A 330 -3.34 -3.33 19.36
CA ALA A 330 -2.11 -4.08 19.15
C ALA A 330 -0.88 -3.31 19.63
N VAL A 331 0.20 -4.03 19.95
CA VAL A 331 1.49 -3.44 20.32
C VAL A 331 2.37 -3.33 19.07
N THR A 332 3.09 -2.20 18.94
CA THR A 332 4.03 -1.97 17.84
C THR A 332 5.18 -2.98 17.85
N GLY A 333 5.81 -3.21 16.69
CA GLY A 333 6.87 -4.22 16.57
C GLY A 333 8.13 -3.94 17.39
N ASP A 334 8.34 -2.68 17.76
CA ASP A 334 9.40 -2.24 18.68
C ASP A 334 9.01 -2.30 20.16
N GLY A 335 7.77 -2.71 20.47
CA GLY A 335 7.26 -2.85 21.84
C GLY A 335 7.02 -1.53 22.57
N ARG A 336 7.08 -0.38 21.90
CA ARG A 336 7.00 0.94 22.58
C ARG A 336 5.56 1.40 22.83
N TRP A 337 4.64 1.05 21.92
CA TRP A 337 3.30 1.63 21.89
C TRP A 337 2.22 0.57 21.79
N ARG A 338 1.17 0.73 22.60
CA ARG A 338 -0.13 0.08 22.41
C ARG A 338 -1.02 1.03 21.64
N ILE A 339 -1.37 0.64 20.42
CA ILE A 339 -2.28 1.37 19.55
C ILE A 339 -3.67 0.77 19.68
N THR A 340 -4.69 1.62 19.87
CA THR A 340 -6.10 1.22 19.88
C THR A 340 -6.87 2.02 18.83
N LEU A 341 -7.66 1.33 17.99
CA LEU A 341 -8.54 1.92 16.99
C LEU A 341 -9.97 1.45 17.24
N ARG A 342 -10.80 2.32 17.81
CA ARG A 342 -12.22 2.01 18.05
C ARG A 342 -13.09 2.61 16.97
N ARG A 343 -14.04 1.82 16.50
CA ARG A 343 -15.01 2.26 15.49
C ARG A 343 -15.97 3.28 16.10
N PRO A 344 -16.40 4.32 15.37
CA PRO A 344 -17.44 5.23 15.83
C PRO A 344 -18.78 4.49 16.02
N PRO A 345 -19.69 5.02 16.87
CA PRO A 345 -20.98 4.38 17.17
C PRO A 345 -21.88 4.22 15.93
N ARG A 346 -21.77 5.15 14.99
CA ARG A 346 -22.48 5.07 13.71
C ARG A 346 -21.51 4.67 12.60
N ALA A 347 -21.91 3.70 11.79
CA ALA A 347 -21.11 3.18 10.68
C ALA A 347 -20.97 4.20 9.53
N ASP A 348 -21.81 5.23 9.51
CA ASP A 348 -21.82 6.33 8.55
C ASP A 348 -20.83 7.46 8.89
N ASP A 349 -20.23 7.43 10.08
CA ASP A 349 -19.28 8.46 10.53
C ASP A 349 -17.90 8.29 9.88
N THR A 350 -17.62 9.15 8.91
CA THR A 350 -16.40 9.14 8.09
C THR A 350 -15.77 10.51 8.01
N THR A 351 -14.45 10.52 7.84
CA THR A 351 -13.66 11.74 7.77
C THR A 351 -12.61 11.65 6.66
N SER A 352 -12.10 12.80 6.23
CA SER A 352 -10.98 12.90 5.30
C SER A 352 -9.81 13.60 5.98
N LEU A 353 -8.70 12.88 6.14
CA LEU A 353 -7.42 13.42 6.58
C LEU A 353 -6.70 14.04 5.39
N ARG A 354 -6.11 15.22 5.56
CA ARG A 354 -5.35 15.90 4.50
C ARG A 354 -3.88 16.02 4.92
N ALA A 355 -2.99 15.62 4.03
CA ALA A 355 -1.55 15.76 4.15
C ALA A 355 -0.96 16.48 2.93
N GLY A 356 0.31 16.88 3.00
CA GLY A 356 0.97 17.59 1.90
C GLY A 356 1.02 16.78 0.60
N SER A 357 1.11 15.45 0.74
CA SER A 357 1.15 14.48 -0.36
C SER A 357 -0.23 14.04 -0.90
N GLY A 358 -1.33 14.37 -0.21
CA GLY A 358 -2.67 13.97 -0.65
C GLY A 358 -3.73 13.94 0.45
N SER A 359 -4.87 13.28 0.19
CA SER A 359 -5.95 13.11 1.17
C SER A 359 -6.39 11.66 1.29
N MET A 360 -6.80 11.26 2.50
CA MET A 360 -7.17 9.90 2.87
C MET A 360 -8.57 9.91 3.51
N ALA A 361 -9.52 9.16 2.96
CA ALA A 361 -10.92 9.15 3.40
C ALA A 361 -11.24 7.86 4.16
N THR A 362 -11.39 7.95 5.47
CA THR A 362 -11.50 6.79 6.35
C THR A 362 -12.69 6.89 7.28
N VAL A 363 -13.03 5.78 7.94
CA VAL A 363 -13.99 5.80 9.05
C VAL A 363 -13.45 6.71 10.15
N ASN A 364 -14.33 7.42 10.84
CA ASN A 364 -13.94 8.35 11.91
C ASN A 364 -13.50 7.62 13.18
N TRP A 365 -12.39 6.90 13.10
CA TRP A 365 -11.83 6.09 14.19
C TRP A 365 -11.51 6.97 15.39
N HIS A 366 -11.81 6.45 16.58
CA HIS A 366 -11.26 6.96 17.82
C HIS A 366 -9.88 6.33 18.02
N PHE A 367 -8.84 7.15 17.95
CA PHE A 367 -7.44 6.73 18.00
C PHE A 367 -6.88 6.89 19.42
N SER A 368 -6.23 5.85 19.96
CA SER A 368 -5.44 5.93 21.20
C SER A 368 -4.04 5.36 20.98
N MET A 369 -3.06 6.05 21.54
CA MET A 369 -1.65 5.70 21.54
C MET A 369 -1.10 5.80 22.96
N ASP A 370 -0.96 4.65 23.60
CA ASP A 370 -0.51 4.53 24.99
C ASP A 370 0.85 3.82 25.03
N PRO A 371 1.72 4.10 26.01
CA PRO A 371 2.90 3.27 26.27
C PRO A 371 2.46 1.80 26.48
N ALA A 372 3.20 0.87 25.85
CA ALA A 372 2.86 -0.56 25.89
C ALA A 372 3.02 -1.19 27.28
#